data_AF-A0A9X3UL51-F1
#
_entry.id   AF-A0A9X3UL51-F1
#
_cell.length_a   1.000
_cell.length_b   1.000
_cell.length_c   1.000
_cell.angle_alpha   90.00
_cell.angle_beta   90.00
_cell.angle_gamma   90.00
#
_symmetry.space_group_name_H-M   'P 1'
#
loop_
_entity.id
_entity.type
_entity.pdbx_description
1 polymer ?
#
loop_
_entity_poly.entity_id
_entity_poly.type
_entity_poly.pdbx_seq_one_letter_code
_entity_poly.pdbx_strand_id
1 'polypeptide(L)'
;MTLRILHRPTAVFAFCLCSGLALAHSGATGIVKERMDAMKDIAAQMKQIGAMIKGERAYSAAVAASAAAVIAEHAALMPSQFPDGSNEHPSEALPVIWSDWDRFTQSADELTIAATTLSDVVGRATSVEEIQVQFTAVGRTCSACHEAFRKAR
;
A
#
# COMPACT_ATOMS: atom_id res chain seq x y z
N MET A 1 -25.55 -69.48 -8.80
CA MET A 1 -25.18 -68.23 -9.49
C MET A 1 -24.88 -67.19 -8.40
N THR A 2 -23.61 -67.10 -8.00
CA THR A 2 -23.14 -66.34 -6.82
C THR A 2 -22.89 -64.88 -7.19
N LEU A 3 -23.67 -63.95 -6.60
CA LEU A 3 -23.47 -62.50 -6.76
C LEU A 3 -22.24 -62.06 -5.95
N ARG A 4 -21.19 -61.59 -6.65
CA ARG A 4 -20.04 -60.90 -6.02
C ARG A 4 -20.33 -59.41 -5.91
N ILE A 5 -20.46 -58.93 -4.67
CA ILE A 5 -20.61 -57.52 -4.31
C ILE A 5 -19.25 -56.82 -4.50
N LEU A 6 -19.10 -56.03 -5.56
CA LEU A 6 -17.94 -55.16 -5.75
C LEU A 6 -18.05 -53.94 -4.82
N HIS A 7 -17.17 -53.86 -3.83
CA HIS A 7 -16.98 -52.69 -2.99
C HIS A 7 -16.18 -51.64 -3.78
N ARG A 8 -16.74 -50.45 -3.99
CA ARG A 8 -16.04 -49.30 -4.60
C ARG A 8 -15.26 -48.58 -3.50
N PRO A 9 -13.94 -48.40 -3.62
CA PRO A 9 -13.18 -47.65 -2.62
C PRO A 9 -13.48 -46.15 -2.78
N THR A 10 -13.93 -45.53 -1.70
CA THR A 10 -14.08 -44.08 -1.56
C THR A 10 -12.68 -43.45 -1.48
N ALA A 11 -12.28 -42.72 -2.53
CA ALA A 11 -11.08 -41.90 -2.52
C ALA A 11 -11.35 -40.62 -1.72
N VAL A 12 -10.84 -40.54 -0.50
CA VAL A 12 -10.82 -39.30 0.30
C VAL A 12 -9.63 -38.49 -0.17
N PHE A 13 -9.89 -37.40 -0.90
CA PHE A 13 -8.89 -36.41 -1.26
C PHE A 13 -8.49 -35.63 0.00
N ALA A 14 -7.29 -35.87 0.51
CA ALA A 14 -6.69 -35.07 1.57
C ALA A 14 -6.37 -33.68 1.01
N PHE A 15 -7.17 -32.68 1.38
CA PHE A 15 -6.92 -31.28 1.08
C PHE A 15 -5.76 -30.80 1.96
N CYS A 16 -4.57 -30.76 1.39
CA CYS A 16 -3.38 -30.22 2.05
C CYS A 16 -3.54 -28.69 2.14
N LEU A 17 -3.88 -28.20 3.33
CA LEU A 17 -3.81 -26.78 3.68
C LEU A 17 -2.33 -26.36 3.68
N CYS A 18 -1.80 -25.97 2.53
CA CYS A 18 -0.61 -25.13 2.49
C CYS A 18 -1.02 -23.73 2.94
N SER A 19 -1.07 -23.53 4.25
CA SER A 19 -1.04 -22.21 4.86
C SER A 19 0.29 -21.56 4.48
N GLY A 20 0.30 -20.83 3.35
CA GLY A 20 1.43 -19.99 2.97
C GLY A 20 1.67 -18.98 4.08
N LEU A 21 2.70 -19.22 4.88
CA LEU A 21 3.27 -18.23 5.78
C LEU A 21 3.65 -17.01 4.94
N ALA A 22 3.03 -15.87 5.22
CA ALA A 22 3.37 -14.60 4.60
C ALA A 22 4.77 -14.14 5.04
N LEU A 23 5.82 -14.74 4.47
CA LEU A 23 7.19 -14.22 4.51
C LEU A 23 7.32 -13.11 3.47
N ALA A 24 6.97 -11.87 3.83
CA ALA A 24 7.17 -10.74 2.91
C ALA A 24 8.13 -9.66 3.44
N HIS A 25 8.63 -9.74 4.67
CA HIS A 25 9.45 -8.67 5.26
C HIS A 25 10.61 -9.13 6.16
N SER A 26 10.93 -10.42 6.22
CA SER A 26 12.06 -10.91 7.01
C SER A 26 13.39 -10.48 6.38
N GLY A 27 14.16 -9.64 7.07
CA GLY A 27 15.58 -9.37 6.74
C GLY A 27 15.95 -7.93 6.38
N ALA A 28 14.98 -7.01 6.24
CA ALA A 28 15.31 -5.61 5.98
C ALA A 28 15.95 -4.97 7.23
N THR A 29 17.00 -4.18 7.06
CA THR A 29 17.68 -3.43 8.12
C THR A 29 17.97 -1.99 7.67
N GLY A 30 18.32 -1.13 8.62
CA GLY A 30 18.66 0.28 8.37
C GLY A 30 17.59 1.03 7.57
N ILE A 31 18.05 1.93 6.69
CA ILE A 31 17.18 2.80 5.89
C ILE A 31 16.18 2.05 5.00
N VAL A 32 16.52 0.83 4.56
CA VAL A 32 15.61 -0.03 3.78
C VAL A 32 14.42 -0.46 4.64
N LYS A 33 14.66 -0.86 5.88
CA LYS A 33 13.59 -1.19 6.83
C LYS A 33 12.76 0.04 7.18
N GLU A 34 13.42 1.16 7.48
CA GLU A 34 12.76 2.41 7.85
C GLU A 34 11.75 2.85 6.79
N ARG A 35 12.17 2.91 5.52
CA ARG A 35 11.24 3.28 4.43
C ARG A 35 10.14 2.25 4.19
N MET A 36 10.42 0.96 4.37
CA MET A 36 9.42 -0.09 4.21
C MET A 36 8.34 0.00 5.29
N ASP A 37 8.73 0.38 6.51
CA ASP A 37 7.79 0.61 7.60
C ASP A 37 6.99 1.92 7.37
N ALA A 38 7.64 3.00 6.91
CA ALA A 38 6.94 4.23 6.51
C ALA A 38 5.89 3.97 5.40
N MET A 39 6.21 3.13 4.41
CA MET A 39 5.26 2.74 3.34
C MET A 39 4.09 1.91 3.87
N LYS A 40 4.30 1.06 4.89
CA LYS A 40 3.20 0.35 5.56
C LYS A 40 2.32 1.31 6.34
N ASP A 41 2.91 2.30 6.99
CA ASP A 41 2.16 3.31 7.73
C ASP A 41 1.30 4.16 6.79
N ILE A 42 1.84 4.61 5.65
CA ILE A 42 1.07 5.23 4.56
C ILE A 42 -0.09 4.32 4.11
N ALA A 43 0.18 3.04 3.85
CA ALA A 43 -0.84 2.09 3.41
C ALA A 43 -1.93 1.90 4.47
N ALA A 44 -1.58 1.89 5.75
CA ALA A 44 -2.51 1.82 6.87
C ALA A 44 -3.42 3.07 6.91
N GLN A 45 -2.85 4.27 6.73
CA GLN A 45 -3.64 5.51 6.68
C GLN A 45 -4.61 5.53 5.49
N MET A 46 -4.15 5.15 4.29
CA MET A 46 -5.01 5.02 3.13
C MET A 46 -6.16 4.02 3.36
N LYS A 47 -5.88 2.90 4.04
CA LYS A 47 -6.91 1.91 4.41
C LYS A 47 -7.95 2.50 5.36
N GLN A 48 -7.57 3.37 6.30
CA GLN A 48 -8.52 3.99 7.21
C GLN A 48 -9.53 4.86 6.47
N ILE A 49 -9.06 5.71 5.55
CA ILE A 49 -9.93 6.57 4.73
C ILE A 49 -10.77 5.70 3.78
N GLY A 50 -10.14 4.69 3.15
CA GLY A 50 -10.82 3.75 2.26
C GLY A 50 -11.95 2.97 2.95
N ALA A 51 -11.79 2.58 4.22
CA ALA A 51 -12.84 1.93 4.99
C ALA A 51 -14.05 2.86 5.21
N MET A 52 -13.83 4.17 5.39
CA MET A 52 -14.94 5.14 5.46
C MET A 52 -15.65 5.22 4.11
N ILE A 53 -14.90 5.37 3.02
CA ILE A 53 -15.45 5.45 1.65
C ILE A 53 -16.27 4.21 1.29
N LYS A 54 -15.86 3.02 1.74
CA LYS A 54 -16.58 1.76 1.52
C LYS A 54 -17.78 1.55 2.45
N GLY A 55 -18.01 2.45 3.41
CA GLY A 55 -19.04 2.27 4.44
C GLY A 55 -18.73 1.19 5.48
N GLU A 56 -17.50 0.67 5.50
CA GLU A 56 -17.00 -0.28 6.52
C GLU A 56 -16.75 0.43 7.86
N ARG A 57 -16.68 1.76 7.85
CA ARG A 57 -16.52 2.63 9.00
C ARG A 57 -17.35 3.90 8.84
N ALA A 58 -17.90 4.43 9.93
CA ALA A 58 -18.51 5.76 9.93
C ALA A 58 -17.48 6.84 9.55
N TYR A 59 -17.90 7.82 8.76
CA TYR A 59 -17.06 8.95 8.39
C TYR A 59 -16.68 9.77 9.64
N SER A 60 -15.40 10.15 9.72
CA SER A 60 -14.89 11.08 10.72
C SER A 60 -13.89 12.01 10.05
N ALA A 61 -14.26 13.27 9.90
CA ALA A 61 -13.39 14.29 9.31
C ALA A 61 -12.04 14.39 10.05
N ALA A 62 -12.06 14.35 11.38
CA ALA A 62 -10.82 14.41 12.18
C ALA A 62 -9.88 13.22 11.89
N VAL A 63 -10.41 12.00 11.80
CA VAL A 63 -9.60 10.81 11.51
C VAL A 63 -9.09 10.83 10.07
N ALA A 64 -9.94 11.20 9.11
CA ALA A 64 -9.53 11.27 7.70
C ALA A 64 -8.49 12.38 7.44
N ALA A 65 -8.59 13.53 8.12
CA ALA A 65 -7.63 14.63 7.99
C ALA A 65 -6.28 14.23 8.61
N SER A 66 -6.30 13.62 9.79
CA SER A 66 -5.08 13.09 10.43
C SER A 66 -4.39 12.04 9.56
N ALA A 67 -5.15 11.08 9.02
CA ALA A 67 -4.62 10.07 8.11
C ALA A 67 -4.00 10.69 6.85
N ALA A 68 -4.66 11.67 6.23
CA ALA A 68 -4.15 12.39 5.06
C ALA A 68 -2.87 13.20 5.38
N ALA A 69 -2.81 13.84 6.55
CA ALA A 69 -1.64 14.58 7.00
C ALA A 69 -0.41 13.67 7.19
N VAL A 70 -0.59 12.50 7.81
CA VAL A 70 0.49 11.51 7.98
C VAL A 70 1.01 11.00 6.63
N ILE A 71 0.12 10.82 5.63
CA ILE A 71 0.54 10.46 4.27
C ILE A 71 1.41 11.56 3.67
N ALA A 72 1.00 12.83 3.81
CA ALA A 72 1.76 13.97 3.30
C ALA A 72 3.14 14.09 3.96
N GLU A 73 3.24 13.87 5.27
CA GLU A 73 4.51 13.90 6.01
C GLU A 73 5.49 12.84 5.51
N HIS A 74 5.05 11.58 5.40
CA HIS A 74 5.91 10.53 4.86
C HIS A 74 6.28 10.76 3.39
N ALA A 75 5.37 11.32 2.59
CA ALA A 75 5.63 11.65 1.19
C ALA A 75 6.72 12.72 1.07
N ALA A 76 6.68 13.77 1.89
CA ALA A 76 7.68 14.83 1.91
C ALA A 76 9.07 14.32 2.33
N LEU A 77 9.13 13.32 3.22
CA LEU A 77 10.39 12.71 3.64
C LEU A 77 10.93 11.67 2.63
N MET A 78 10.13 11.28 1.63
CA MET A 78 10.44 10.14 0.76
C MET A 78 11.80 10.24 0.07
N PRO A 79 12.24 11.38 -0.50
CA PRO A 79 13.57 11.47 -1.12
C PRO A 79 14.72 11.11 -0.17
N SER A 80 14.62 11.50 1.10
CA SER A 80 15.67 11.19 2.10
C SER A 80 15.81 9.70 2.40
N GLN A 81 14.79 8.90 2.08
CA GLN A 81 14.70 7.47 2.39
C GLN A 81 15.33 6.56 1.31
N PHE A 82 15.81 7.14 0.21
CA PHE A 82 16.38 6.42 -0.93
C PHE A 82 17.84 6.86 -1.22
N PRO A 83 18.78 6.70 -0.28
CA PRO A 83 20.19 6.91 -0.58
C PRO A 83 20.67 5.94 -1.67
N ASP A 84 21.70 6.35 -2.41
CA ASP A 84 22.33 5.53 -3.44
C ASP A 84 22.77 4.17 -2.89
N GLY A 85 22.67 3.13 -3.72
CA GLY A 85 22.98 1.74 -3.35
C GLY A 85 21.97 1.07 -2.42
N SER A 86 20.82 1.70 -2.11
CA SER A 86 19.84 1.10 -1.19
C SER A 86 18.81 0.18 -1.86
N ASN A 87 18.98 -0.24 -3.11
CA ASN A 87 18.09 -1.17 -3.84
C ASN A 87 18.36 -2.67 -3.63
N GLU A 88 19.36 -3.03 -2.83
CA GLU A 88 19.67 -4.43 -2.58
C GLU A 88 18.54 -5.16 -1.86
N HIS A 89 18.45 -6.48 -2.08
CA HIS A 89 17.46 -7.31 -1.41
C HIS A 89 17.52 -7.11 0.12
N PRO A 90 16.39 -6.88 0.80
CA PRO A 90 15.00 -7.15 0.37
C PRO A 90 14.26 -5.97 -0.27
N SER A 91 14.95 -4.93 -0.73
CA SER A 91 14.27 -3.80 -1.35
C SER A 91 13.56 -4.15 -2.67
N GLU A 92 12.37 -3.56 -2.85
CA GLU A 92 11.64 -3.53 -4.12
C GLU A 92 11.97 -2.29 -4.98
N ALA A 93 12.89 -1.43 -4.54
CA ALA A 93 13.30 -0.23 -5.29
C ALA A 93 14.00 -0.63 -6.60
N LEU A 94 13.60 0.00 -7.71
CA LEU A 94 14.26 -0.20 -9.00
C LEU A 94 15.46 0.75 -9.15
N PRO A 95 16.54 0.35 -9.85
CA PRO A 95 17.68 1.22 -10.12
C PRO A 95 17.32 2.55 -10.80
N VAL A 96 16.19 2.57 -11.53
CA VAL A 96 15.72 3.76 -12.25
C VAL A 96 15.44 4.96 -11.35
N ILE A 97 15.22 4.76 -10.04
CA ILE A 97 15.08 5.85 -9.06
C ILE A 97 16.29 6.78 -9.11
N TRP A 98 17.51 6.24 -9.13
CA TRP A 98 18.73 7.05 -9.09
C TRP A 98 19.13 7.57 -10.48
N SER A 99 18.69 6.92 -11.56
CA SER A 99 18.92 7.43 -12.91
C SER A 99 17.92 8.49 -13.35
N ASP A 100 16.75 8.56 -12.71
CA ASP A 100 15.65 9.50 -13.00
C ASP A 100 15.15 10.15 -11.69
N TRP A 101 16.08 10.72 -10.94
CA TRP A 101 15.85 11.26 -9.60
C TRP A 101 14.84 12.41 -9.58
N ASP A 102 14.87 13.28 -10.58
CA ASP A 102 13.94 14.41 -10.70
C ASP A 102 12.50 13.92 -10.84
N ARG A 103 12.26 12.87 -11.63
CA ARG A 103 10.93 12.27 -11.74
C ARG A 103 10.49 11.54 -10.47
N PHE A 104 11.43 10.88 -9.79
CA PHE A 104 11.15 10.24 -8.49
C PHE A 104 10.74 11.26 -7.43
N THR A 105 11.50 12.35 -7.29
CA THR A 105 11.20 13.43 -6.34
C THR A 105 9.92 14.17 -6.71
N GLN A 106 9.68 14.44 -7.99
CA GLN A 106 8.40 14.98 -8.46
C GLN A 106 7.22 14.06 -8.09
N SER A 107 7.36 12.74 -8.21
CA SER A 107 6.31 11.80 -7.82
C SER A 107 6.03 11.85 -6.30
N ALA A 108 7.06 12.05 -5.48
CA ALA A 108 6.91 12.25 -4.04
C ALA A 108 6.20 13.58 -3.73
N ASP A 109 6.56 14.67 -4.42
CA ASP A 109 5.92 15.98 -4.29
C ASP A 109 4.44 15.94 -4.71
N GLU A 110 4.10 15.25 -5.79
CA GLU A 110 2.72 15.04 -6.23
C GLU A 110 1.89 14.31 -5.17
N LEU A 111 2.46 13.28 -4.52
CA LEU A 111 1.80 12.61 -3.41
C LEU A 111 1.62 13.55 -2.21
N THR A 112 2.63 14.33 -1.85
CA THR A 112 2.55 15.34 -0.78
C THR A 112 1.40 16.31 -1.06
N ILE A 113 1.35 16.90 -2.25
CA ILE A 113 0.33 17.86 -2.66
C ILE A 113 -1.07 17.23 -2.64
N ALA A 114 -1.21 16.02 -3.20
CA ALA A 114 -2.49 15.32 -3.23
C ALA A 114 -3.01 14.99 -1.82
N ALA A 115 -2.11 14.55 -0.92
CA ALA A 115 -2.45 14.22 0.46
C ALA A 115 -2.78 15.46 1.30
N THR A 116 -2.03 16.56 1.15
CA THR A 116 -2.37 17.85 1.78
C THR A 116 -3.72 18.35 1.28
N THR A 117 -3.98 18.30 -0.03
CA THR A 117 -5.27 18.70 -0.62
C THR A 117 -6.42 17.86 -0.07
N LEU A 118 -6.22 16.54 0.08
CA LEU A 118 -7.21 15.67 0.70
C LEU A 118 -7.48 16.09 2.15
N SER A 119 -6.44 16.35 2.94
CA SER A 119 -6.57 16.82 4.32
C SER A 119 -7.40 18.12 4.41
N ASP A 120 -7.14 19.09 3.54
CA ASP A 120 -7.85 20.38 3.50
C ASP A 120 -9.31 20.25 3.09
N VAL A 121 -9.63 19.35 2.16
CA VAL A 121 -11.01 19.07 1.75
C VAL A 121 -11.75 18.37 2.87
N VAL A 122 -11.13 17.37 3.51
CA VAL A 122 -11.71 16.65 4.65
C VAL A 122 -12.09 17.61 5.78
N GLY A 123 -11.27 18.63 6.07
CA GLY A 123 -11.55 19.62 7.11
C GLY A 123 -12.85 20.41 6.91
N ARG A 124 -13.41 20.41 5.70
CA ARG A 124 -14.68 21.07 5.36
C ARG A 124 -15.79 20.08 4.97
N ALA A 125 -15.44 18.80 4.81
CA ALA A 125 -16.34 17.81 4.29
C ALA A 125 -17.22 17.19 5.38
N THR A 126 -18.49 16.97 5.06
CA THR A 126 -19.50 16.37 5.94
C THR A 126 -19.79 14.91 5.63
N SER A 127 -19.35 14.42 4.47
CA SER A 127 -19.56 13.03 4.04
C SER A 127 -18.41 12.51 3.19
N VAL A 128 -18.43 11.20 2.88
CA VAL A 128 -17.38 10.55 2.08
C VAL A 128 -17.45 10.95 0.60
N GLU A 129 -18.65 11.24 0.09
CA GLU A 129 -18.87 11.66 -1.30
C GLU A 129 -18.07 12.92 -1.64
N GLU A 130 -17.90 13.83 -0.69
CA GLU A 130 -17.17 15.08 -0.85
C GLU A 130 -15.65 14.91 -0.91
N ILE A 131 -15.11 13.78 -0.45
CA ILE A 131 -13.66 13.51 -0.41
C ILE A 131 -13.20 12.45 -1.43
N GLN A 132 -14.14 11.74 -2.07
CA GLN A 132 -13.85 10.60 -2.94
C GLN A 132 -12.92 10.93 -4.11
N VAL A 133 -13.07 12.11 -4.72
CA VAL A 133 -12.23 12.55 -5.85
C VAL A 133 -10.77 12.71 -5.41
N GLN A 134 -10.54 13.35 -4.27
CA GLN A 134 -9.21 13.62 -3.72
C GLN A 134 -8.57 12.36 -3.19
N PHE A 135 -9.34 11.49 -2.53
CA PHE A 135 -8.86 10.16 -2.14
C PHE A 135 -8.40 9.34 -3.37
N THR A 136 -9.18 9.38 -4.46
CA THR A 136 -8.82 8.72 -5.72
C THR A 136 -7.56 9.33 -6.33
N ALA A 137 -7.39 10.66 -6.26
CA ALA A 137 -6.19 11.34 -6.74
C ALA A 137 -4.93 10.87 -5.98
N VAL A 138 -4.99 10.75 -4.66
CA VAL A 138 -3.90 10.16 -3.85
C VAL A 138 -3.63 8.72 -4.29
N GLY A 139 -4.66 7.90 -4.53
CA GLY A 139 -4.47 6.54 -5.04
C GLY A 139 -3.73 6.49 -6.39
N ARG A 140 -3.95 7.47 -7.28
CA ARG A 140 -3.30 7.53 -8.59
C ARG A 140 -1.82 7.86 -8.49
N THR A 141 -1.41 8.77 -7.59
CA THR A 141 0.03 9.07 -7.39
C THR A 141 0.77 7.83 -6.87
N CYS A 142 0.14 7.05 -5.98
CA CYS A 142 0.67 5.76 -5.53
C CYS A 142 0.88 4.79 -6.72
N SER A 143 -0.09 4.67 -7.63
CA SER A 143 0.01 3.77 -8.79
C SER A 143 1.15 4.20 -9.71
N ALA A 144 1.17 5.48 -10.09
CA ALA A 144 2.17 6.03 -11.01
C ALA A 144 3.61 5.86 -10.49
N CYS A 145 3.84 6.15 -9.20
CA CYS A 145 5.16 5.96 -8.59
C CYS A 145 5.55 4.47 -8.55
N HIS A 146 4.65 3.57 -8.15
CA HIS A 146 4.96 2.15 -8.11
C HIS A 146 5.21 1.54 -9.49
N GLU A 147 4.47 1.95 -10.51
CA GLU A 147 4.67 1.52 -11.90
C GLU A 147 6.04 1.94 -12.44
N ALA A 148 6.51 3.13 -12.06
CA ALA A 148 7.80 3.66 -12.51
C ALA A 148 8.99 3.12 -11.71
N PHE A 149 8.86 2.96 -10.39
CA PHE A 149 10.01 2.88 -9.48
C PHE A 149 10.05 1.65 -8.57
N ARG A 150 9.02 0.80 -8.57
CA ARG A 150 8.96 -0.41 -7.73
C ARG A 150 8.88 -1.69 -8.57
N LYS A 151 9.55 -2.74 -8.12
CA LYS A 151 9.36 -4.09 -8.67
C LYS A 151 7.87 -4.44 -8.68
N ALA A 152 7.40 -5.00 -9.80
CA ALA A 152 6.05 -5.52 -9.90
C ALA A 152 5.83 -6.65 -8.87
N ARG A 153 4.61 -6.72 -8.33
CA ARG A 153 4.17 -7.78 -7.42
C ARG A 153 3.30 -8.80 -8.14
#